data_AF-A0A1H4YGX1-F1
#
_entry.id   AF-A0A1H4YGX1-F1
#
_cell.length_a   1.000
_cell.length_b   1.000
_cell.length_c   1.000
_cell.angle_alpha   90.00
_cell.angle_beta   90.00
_cell.angle_gamma   90.00
#
_symmetry.space_group_name_H-M   'P 1'
#
loop_
_entity.id
_entity.type
_entity.pdbx_description
1 polymer ?
#
loop_
_entity_poly.entity_id
_entity_poly.type
_entity_poly.pdbx_seq_one_letter_code
_entity_poly.pdbx_strand_id
1 'polypeptide(L)'
;MAGRRKSGRGDQRTRASGSAKVHQAGRDIVYHGSVTYQDSGSRGRQAVWAAGSVLGLAALVLAIFFLTRSDPGHGASASASLSARVSPTASCDGDGCLGADPATTVCQNDAGTVLTGRDFGVLVELRYSPRCHAAWAKMSGSSEGDWIQVFGRHQDREEYRQQYGADAHTAMVGVRDAGQARACALVASRGTVCATTPASPGPGHSAVSTAPRGPGGR
;
A
#
# COMPACT_ATOMS: atom_id res chain seq x y z
N MET A 1 -60.15 42.60 -11.24
CA MET A 1 -59.99 41.59 -10.17
C MET A 1 -59.31 40.38 -10.82
N ALA A 2 -57.98 40.23 -10.66
CA ALA A 2 -57.35 39.20 -9.82
C ALA A 2 -57.81 37.76 -10.19
N GLY A 3 -56.96 36.78 -10.52
CA GLY A 3 -55.52 36.69 -10.57
C GLY A 3 -55.08 35.25 -10.91
N ARG A 4 -53.89 35.15 -11.53
CA ARG A 4 -52.80 34.21 -11.26
C ARG A 4 -52.97 32.67 -11.40
N ARG A 5 -52.05 32.11 -12.21
CA ARG A 5 -51.69 30.70 -12.49
C ARG A 5 -51.20 29.88 -11.26
N LYS A 6 -51.32 28.54 -11.34
CA LYS A 6 -50.34 27.48 -10.97
C LYS A 6 -50.91 26.12 -11.45
N SER A 7 -50.39 25.41 -12.46
CA SER A 7 -49.09 24.75 -12.69
C SER A 7 -48.83 23.51 -11.81
N GLY A 8 -48.72 22.37 -12.51
CA GLY A 8 -47.78 21.28 -12.21
C GLY A 8 -48.44 19.95 -11.86
N ARG A 9 -47.98 18.78 -12.32
CA ARG A 9 -46.98 18.37 -13.33
C ARG A 9 -47.13 16.85 -13.37
N GLY A 10 -47.49 16.29 -14.53
CA GLY A 10 -47.37 14.85 -14.77
C GLY A 10 -45.90 14.49 -15.02
N ASP A 11 -45.55 13.23 -14.75
CA ASP A 11 -44.49 12.45 -15.42
C ASP A 11 -44.57 11.03 -14.83
N GLN A 12 -45.17 10.04 -15.51
CA GLN A 12 -44.57 9.30 -16.63
C GLN A 12 -43.06 9.07 -16.43
N ARG A 13 -42.71 8.13 -15.55
CA ARG A 13 -41.33 7.67 -15.44
C ARG A 13 -41.05 6.60 -16.50
N THR A 14 -40.42 7.12 -17.55
CA THR A 14 -39.69 6.46 -18.61
C THR A 14 -38.91 5.22 -18.18
N ARG A 15 -39.17 4.09 -18.88
CA ARG A 15 -38.22 2.97 -18.98
C ARG A 15 -37.02 3.47 -19.79
N ALA A 16 -35.95 3.85 -19.13
CA ALA A 16 -34.67 4.06 -19.79
C ALA A 16 -34.02 2.69 -20.03
N SER A 17 -34.25 2.13 -21.21
CA SER A 17 -33.45 1.04 -21.78
C SER A 17 -32.21 1.68 -22.39
N GLY A 18 -31.08 1.60 -21.70
CA GLY A 18 -29.79 2.08 -22.19
C GLY A 18 -28.98 0.92 -22.76
N SER A 19 -28.86 0.84 -24.09
CA SER A 19 -27.94 -0.07 -24.77
C SER A 19 -26.61 0.65 -25.01
N ALA A 20 -25.57 0.29 -24.28
CA ALA A 20 -24.19 0.65 -24.62
C ALA A 20 -23.56 -0.48 -25.43
N LYS A 21 -23.17 -0.22 -26.68
CA LYS A 21 -22.35 -1.14 -27.48
C LYS A 21 -20.90 -1.05 -27.01
N VAL A 22 -20.43 -2.08 -26.33
CA VAL A 22 -19.00 -2.32 -26.13
C VAL A 22 -18.62 -3.47 -27.07
N HIS A 23 -17.80 -3.18 -28.08
CA HIS A 23 -17.09 -4.20 -28.84
C HIS A 23 -15.90 -4.66 -28.01
N GLN A 24 -16.10 -5.70 -27.20
CA GLN A 24 -15.00 -6.44 -26.56
C GLN A 24 -15.01 -7.85 -27.13
N ALA A 25 -13.86 -8.25 -27.66
CA ALA A 25 -13.62 -9.58 -28.19
C ALA A 25 -13.84 -10.66 -27.13
N GLY A 26 -14.66 -11.66 -27.49
CA GLY A 26 -14.62 -13.05 -27.05
C GLY A 26 -14.39 -13.32 -25.55
N ARG A 27 -15.49 -13.49 -24.80
CA ARG A 27 -15.78 -14.63 -23.90
C ARG A 27 -17.06 -14.33 -23.11
N ASP A 28 -18.06 -15.19 -23.26
CA ASP A 28 -19.35 -15.08 -22.56
C ASP A 28 -19.20 -15.43 -21.07
N ILE A 29 -19.37 -14.45 -20.20
CA ILE A 29 -19.67 -14.69 -18.77
C ILE A 29 -20.86 -13.80 -18.40
N VAL A 30 -22.02 -14.43 -18.26
CA VAL A 30 -23.26 -13.79 -17.78
C VAL A 30 -23.25 -13.78 -16.25
N TYR A 31 -23.05 -12.61 -15.64
CA TYR A 31 -23.33 -12.39 -14.22
C TYR A 31 -24.75 -11.85 -14.05
N HIS A 32 -25.66 -12.65 -13.48
CA HIS A 32 -26.95 -12.18 -12.97
C HIS A 32 -26.77 -11.72 -11.52
N GLY A 33 -26.58 -10.43 -11.30
CA GLY A 33 -26.61 -9.82 -9.97
C GLY A 33 -27.80 -8.87 -9.86
N SER A 34 -28.82 -9.25 -9.09
CA SER A 34 -29.93 -8.38 -8.72
C SER A 34 -29.64 -7.73 -7.36
N VAL A 35 -29.46 -6.40 -7.34
CA VAL A 35 -29.36 -5.63 -6.10
C VAL A 35 -30.78 -5.20 -5.70
N THR A 36 -31.33 -5.79 -4.65
CA THR A 36 -32.59 -5.33 -4.03
C THR A 36 -32.27 -4.33 -2.93
N TYR A 37 -32.59 -3.06 -3.16
CA TYR A 37 -32.58 -2.03 -2.13
C TYR A 37 -33.96 -2.03 -1.44
N GLN A 38 -34.00 -2.43 -0.16
CA GLN A 38 -35.20 -2.32 0.67
C GLN A 38 -35.29 -0.90 1.23
N ASP A 39 -36.12 -0.09 0.59
CA ASP A 39 -36.49 1.24 1.07
C ASP A 39 -37.49 1.11 2.23
N SER A 40 -37.05 1.52 3.42
CA SER A 40 -37.87 1.61 4.61
C SER A 40 -38.77 2.85 4.55
N GLY A 41 -39.99 2.67 4.06
CA GLY A 41 -41.00 3.70 3.95
C GLY A 41 -42.33 3.31 4.61
N SER A 42 -42.59 3.89 5.78
CA SER A 42 -43.84 3.82 6.55
C SER A 42 -45.11 4.12 5.74
N ARG A 43 -46.21 3.38 6.01
CA ARG A 43 -47.56 3.89 6.40
C ARG A 43 -48.64 2.81 6.21
N GLY A 44 -49.36 2.50 7.29
CA GLY A 44 -50.82 2.41 7.22
C GLY A 44 -51.50 1.03 7.24
N ARG A 45 -51.60 0.44 8.45
CA ARG A 45 -52.80 -0.21 9.02
C ARG A 45 -53.48 -1.35 8.25
N GLN A 46 -53.22 -2.60 8.65
CA GLN A 46 -54.22 -3.66 8.94
C GLN A 46 -53.62 -4.56 10.03
N ALA A 47 -53.99 -4.35 11.30
CA ALA A 47 -55.08 -5.03 12.00
C ALA A 47 -54.66 -6.41 12.53
N VAL A 48 -54.44 -6.42 13.85
CA VAL A 48 -54.64 -7.53 14.78
C VAL A 48 -53.63 -8.68 14.68
N TRP A 49 -52.63 -8.66 15.57
CA TRP A 49 -52.45 -9.65 16.65
C TRP A 49 -51.60 -8.98 17.75
N ALA A 50 -52.28 -8.30 18.67
CA ALA A 50 -51.69 -7.81 19.91
C ALA A 50 -52.15 -8.72 21.05
N ALA A 51 -51.42 -9.80 21.30
CA ALA A 51 -51.42 -10.54 22.56
C ALA A 51 -50.32 -11.62 22.52
N GLY A 52 -49.06 -11.20 22.67
CA GLY A 52 -47.93 -12.16 22.74
C GLY A 52 -46.55 -11.51 22.87
N SER A 53 -46.47 -10.18 22.75
CA SER A 53 -45.22 -9.48 22.49
C SER A 53 -44.44 -9.02 23.72
N VAL A 54 -44.97 -9.16 24.94
CA VAL A 54 -44.24 -8.76 26.16
C VAL A 54 -43.54 -9.95 26.81
N LEU A 55 -44.14 -11.15 26.75
CA LEU A 55 -43.53 -12.37 27.29
C LEU A 55 -42.37 -12.88 26.41
N GLY A 56 -42.47 -12.74 25.09
CA GLY A 56 -41.40 -13.16 24.17
C GLY A 56 -40.14 -12.31 24.32
N LEU A 57 -40.28 -10.99 24.49
CA LEU A 57 -39.17 -10.07 24.71
C LEU A 57 -38.51 -10.27 26.08
N ALA A 58 -39.30 -10.48 27.14
CA ALA A 58 -38.75 -10.76 28.48
C ALA A 58 -38.01 -12.11 28.54
N ALA A 59 -38.54 -13.16 27.89
CA ALA A 59 -37.88 -14.46 27.78
C ALA A 59 -36.61 -14.40 26.93
N LEU A 60 -36.59 -13.62 25.84
CA LEU A 60 -35.39 -13.37 25.03
C LEU A 60 -34.32 -12.62 25.84
N VAL A 61 -34.70 -11.56 26.57
CA VAL A 61 -33.76 -10.80 27.41
C VAL A 61 -33.22 -11.68 28.55
N LEU A 62 -34.05 -12.50 29.20
CA LEU A 62 -33.61 -13.46 30.23
C LEU A 62 -32.73 -14.58 29.64
N ALA A 63 -33.02 -15.08 28.44
CA ALA A 63 -32.19 -16.08 27.76
C ALA A 63 -30.81 -15.51 27.40
N ILE A 64 -30.74 -14.28 26.88
CA ILE A 64 -29.47 -13.59 26.61
C ILE A 64 -28.72 -13.31 27.92
N PHE A 65 -29.42 -12.92 28.99
CA PHE A 65 -28.81 -12.68 30.31
C PHE A 65 -28.28 -13.96 30.97
N PHE A 66 -28.96 -15.10 30.78
CA PHE A 66 -28.47 -16.40 31.24
C PHE A 66 -27.35 -16.97 30.37
N LEU A 67 -27.38 -16.76 29.04
CA LEU A 67 -26.30 -17.12 28.11
C LEU A 67 -25.05 -16.26 28.28
N THR A 68 -25.17 -15.05 28.83
CA THR A 68 -24.02 -14.17 29.16
C THR A 68 -23.48 -14.41 30.58
N ARG A 69 -24.19 -15.17 31.42
CA ARG A 69 -23.76 -15.47 32.80
C ARG A 69 -23.22 -16.89 32.98
N SER A 70 -23.45 -17.77 32.03
CA SER A 70 -22.92 -19.14 32.03
C SER A 70 -21.86 -19.31 30.94
N ASP A 71 -20.60 -19.04 31.27
CA ASP A 71 -19.60 -20.10 31.41
C ASP A 71 -18.27 -19.57 31.96
N PRO A 72 -17.64 -20.33 32.88
CA PRO A 72 -16.30 -20.06 33.39
C PRO A 72 -15.23 -20.41 32.35
N GLY A 73 -14.25 -19.52 32.22
CA GLY A 73 -12.91 -19.85 31.78
C GLY A 73 -12.73 -20.23 30.32
N HIS A 74 -12.63 -19.24 29.44
CA HIS A 74 -11.66 -19.28 28.33
C HIS A 74 -11.12 -17.86 28.15
N GLY A 75 -9.81 -17.70 28.31
CA GLY A 75 -9.14 -16.41 28.38
C GLY A 75 -9.43 -15.52 27.17
N ALA A 76 -10.25 -14.49 27.37
CA ALA A 76 -10.24 -13.30 26.54
C ALA A 76 -8.99 -12.51 26.93
N SER A 77 -7.85 -12.90 26.34
CA SER A 77 -6.68 -12.05 26.31
C SER A 77 -7.11 -10.74 25.68
N ALA A 78 -6.99 -9.64 26.44
CA ALA A 78 -7.09 -8.30 25.90
C ALA A 78 -6.20 -8.23 24.65
N SER A 79 -6.73 -7.75 23.54
CA SER A 79 -5.97 -7.42 22.34
C SER A 79 -4.93 -6.35 22.70
N ALA A 80 -3.79 -6.77 23.26
CA ALA A 80 -2.55 -6.12 23.00
C ALA A 80 -2.28 -6.38 21.52
N SER A 81 -2.46 -5.36 20.70
CA SER A 81 -1.80 -5.30 19.40
C SER A 81 -0.29 -5.35 19.67
N LEU A 82 0.25 -6.53 19.91
CA LEU A 82 1.65 -6.80 19.68
C LEU A 82 1.82 -6.48 18.19
N SER A 83 2.43 -5.35 17.89
CA SER A 83 3.23 -5.25 16.67
C SER A 83 4.25 -6.38 16.78
N ALA A 84 3.87 -7.56 16.30
CA ALA A 84 4.80 -8.63 16.04
C ALA A 84 5.80 -7.99 15.08
N ARG A 85 6.98 -7.68 15.59
CA ARG A 85 8.12 -7.35 14.75
C ARG A 85 8.38 -8.62 13.97
N VAL A 86 7.73 -8.75 12.81
CA VAL A 86 8.06 -9.76 11.82
C VAL A 86 9.51 -9.47 11.50
N SER A 87 10.41 -10.24 12.12
CA SER A 87 11.81 -10.17 11.76
C SER A 87 11.85 -10.58 10.30
N PRO A 88 12.48 -9.81 9.40
CA PRO A 88 12.54 -10.19 8.01
C PRO A 88 13.19 -11.58 7.93
N THR A 89 12.43 -12.58 7.49
CA THR A 89 12.86 -13.98 7.50
C THR A 89 13.44 -14.43 6.17
N ALA A 90 13.13 -13.70 5.09
CA ALA A 90 13.62 -14.01 3.76
C ALA A 90 15.08 -13.54 3.61
N SER A 91 15.93 -14.48 3.22
CA SER A 91 17.30 -14.22 2.77
C SER A 91 17.42 -14.61 1.29
N CYS A 92 18.12 -13.80 0.53
CA CYS A 92 18.45 -14.01 -0.88
C CYS A 92 19.87 -13.50 -1.12
N ASP A 93 20.47 -13.88 -2.24
CA ASP A 93 21.79 -13.42 -2.65
C ASP A 93 21.83 -13.16 -4.16
N GLY A 94 22.44 -12.04 -4.54
CA GLY A 94 22.68 -11.67 -5.93
C GLY A 94 21.41 -11.66 -6.77
N ASP A 95 21.47 -12.34 -7.91
CA ASP A 95 20.36 -12.45 -8.86
C ASP A 95 19.12 -13.13 -8.23
N GLY A 96 19.29 -13.92 -7.17
CA GLY A 96 18.19 -14.51 -6.40
C GLY A 96 17.37 -13.49 -5.60
N CYS A 97 17.82 -12.24 -5.48
CA CYS A 97 17.08 -11.15 -4.87
C CYS A 97 16.18 -10.37 -5.84
N LEU A 98 16.23 -10.66 -7.15
CA LEU A 98 15.44 -9.94 -8.14
C LEU A 98 13.94 -10.01 -7.81
N GLY A 99 13.28 -8.86 -7.76
CA GLY A 99 11.85 -8.75 -7.48
C GLY A 99 11.46 -8.93 -6.00
N ALA A 100 12.41 -9.25 -5.11
CA ALA A 100 12.13 -9.33 -3.68
C ALA A 100 12.00 -7.93 -3.05
N ASP A 101 11.00 -7.74 -2.17
CA ASP A 101 10.81 -6.48 -1.46
C ASP A 101 11.87 -6.33 -0.34
N PRO A 102 12.74 -5.30 -0.39
CA PRO A 102 13.75 -5.09 0.64
C PRO A 102 13.15 -4.97 2.05
N ALA A 103 11.92 -4.45 2.21
CA ALA A 103 11.27 -4.29 3.51
C ALA A 103 10.92 -5.63 4.20
N THR A 104 10.87 -6.71 3.43
CA THR A 104 10.52 -8.06 3.92
C THR A 104 11.74 -8.97 4.08
N THR A 105 12.94 -8.47 3.76
CA THR A 105 14.19 -9.25 3.74
C THR A 105 15.23 -8.69 4.71
N VAL A 106 16.21 -9.53 5.06
CA VAL A 106 17.31 -9.12 5.94
C VAL A 106 18.24 -8.09 5.30
N CYS A 107 18.15 -7.88 3.99
CA CYS A 107 19.01 -6.99 3.20
C CYS A 107 18.84 -5.52 3.58
N GLN A 108 17.67 -5.13 4.10
CA GLN A 108 17.45 -3.77 4.62
C GLN A 108 18.38 -3.42 5.79
N ASN A 109 18.82 -4.41 6.57
CA ASN A 109 19.53 -4.19 7.83
C ASN A 109 20.95 -3.67 7.65
N ASP A 110 21.63 -4.06 6.58
CA ASP A 110 23.00 -3.65 6.28
C ASP A 110 23.08 -2.71 5.06
N ALA A 111 21.94 -2.39 4.46
CA ALA A 111 21.93 -1.55 3.28
C ALA A 111 22.21 -0.08 3.59
N GLY A 112 23.24 0.44 2.93
CA GLY A 112 23.58 1.86 2.93
C GLY A 112 23.06 2.56 1.68
N THR A 113 22.83 3.87 1.78
CA THR A 113 22.67 4.74 0.60
C THR A 113 24.05 4.98 0.01
N VAL A 114 24.25 4.64 -1.27
CA VAL A 114 25.54 4.76 -1.97
C VAL A 114 25.58 5.96 -2.90
N LEU A 115 24.45 6.27 -3.55
CA LEU A 115 24.27 7.45 -4.38
C LEU A 115 22.97 8.15 -4.00
N THR A 116 22.94 9.46 -4.18
CA THR A 116 21.79 10.32 -3.95
C THR A 116 21.57 11.25 -5.14
N GLY A 117 20.33 11.70 -5.32
CA GLY A 117 19.94 12.72 -6.27
C GLY A 117 18.76 13.50 -5.71
N ARG A 118 18.80 14.83 -5.76
CA ARG A 118 17.74 15.66 -5.19
C ARG A 118 17.39 16.78 -6.15
N ASP A 119 16.14 16.76 -6.62
CA ASP A 119 15.57 17.76 -7.50
C ASP A 119 14.04 17.71 -7.40
N PHE A 120 13.34 18.73 -7.88
CA PHE A 120 11.87 18.80 -7.92
C PHE A 120 11.18 18.56 -6.56
N GLY A 121 11.89 18.70 -5.44
CA GLY A 121 11.38 18.41 -4.09
C GLY A 121 11.42 16.93 -3.68
N VAL A 122 11.99 16.04 -4.50
CA VAL A 122 12.17 14.63 -4.17
C VAL A 122 13.65 14.32 -3.90
N LEU A 123 13.91 13.39 -2.98
CA LEU A 123 15.22 12.78 -2.76
C LEU A 123 15.17 11.33 -3.24
N VAL A 124 16.02 11.00 -4.21
CA VAL A 124 16.26 9.64 -4.68
C VAL A 124 17.55 9.12 -4.06
N GLU A 125 17.48 7.92 -3.53
CA GLU A 125 18.58 7.19 -2.90
C GLU A 125 18.75 5.86 -3.64
N LEU A 126 19.96 5.56 -4.09
CA LEU A 126 20.35 4.20 -4.46
C LEU A 126 20.82 3.50 -3.19
N ARG A 127 20.10 2.47 -2.76
CA ARG A 127 20.46 1.67 -1.59
C ARG A 127 21.05 0.34 -2.03
N TYR A 128 22.07 -0.11 -1.32
CA TYR A 128 22.80 -1.34 -1.61
C TYR A 128 23.12 -2.10 -0.32
N SER A 129 22.84 -3.41 -0.31
CA SER A 129 23.22 -4.35 0.74
C SER A 129 24.45 -5.14 0.30
N PRO A 130 25.61 -4.96 0.96
CA PRO A 130 26.80 -5.78 0.71
C PRO A 130 26.58 -7.26 0.99
N ARG A 131 25.79 -7.62 2.01
CA ARG A 131 25.54 -9.02 2.38
C ARG A 131 24.70 -9.75 1.33
N CYS A 132 23.68 -9.09 0.78
CA CYS A 132 22.77 -9.71 -0.16
C CYS A 132 23.17 -9.54 -1.62
N HIS A 133 24.20 -8.75 -1.93
CA HIS A 133 24.58 -8.40 -3.30
C HIS A 133 23.35 -7.89 -4.09
N ALA A 134 22.62 -6.95 -3.49
CA ALA A 134 21.35 -6.47 -4.00
C ALA A 134 21.20 -4.97 -3.79
N ALA A 135 20.52 -4.31 -4.74
CA ALA A 135 20.27 -2.87 -4.71
C ALA A 135 18.81 -2.55 -5.02
N TRP A 136 18.34 -1.42 -4.54
CA TRP A 136 17.02 -0.88 -4.84
C TRP A 136 17.04 0.64 -4.76
N ALA A 137 16.05 1.27 -5.37
CA ALA A 137 15.88 2.70 -5.33
C ALA A 137 14.86 3.05 -4.23
N LYS A 138 15.16 4.07 -3.42
CA LYS A 138 14.23 4.70 -2.47
C LYS A 138 14.00 6.16 -2.88
N MET A 139 12.76 6.62 -2.79
CA MET A 139 12.36 8.00 -3.01
C MET A 139 11.67 8.52 -1.76
N SER A 140 11.96 9.75 -1.38
CA SER A 140 11.21 10.50 -0.36
C SER A 140 10.81 11.88 -0.90
N GLY A 141 9.76 12.48 -0.33
CA GLY A 141 9.17 13.72 -0.83
C GLY A 141 8.34 13.54 -2.10
N SER A 142 7.99 12.30 -2.46
CA SER A 142 7.20 12.00 -3.65
C SER A 142 5.72 12.38 -3.49
N SER A 143 5.02 12.47 -4.61
CA SER A 143 3.56 12.58 -4.67
C SER A 143 2.97 11.44 -5.48
N GLU A 144 1.66 11.22 -5.37
CA GLU A 144 0.93 10.25 -6.19
C GLU A 144 1.20 10.48 -7.69
N GLY A 145 1.50 9.40 -8.41
CA GLY A 145 1.84 9.44 -9.83
C GLY A 145 3.34 9.59 -10.13
N ASP A 146 4.18 9.97 -9.17
CA ASP A 146 5.64 9.89 -9.32
C ASP A 146 6.07 8.41 -9.49
N TRP A 147 7.15 8.18 -10.23
CA TRP A 147 7.63 6.84 -10.55
C TRP A 147 9.10 6.72 -10.17
N ILE A 148 9.48 5.70 -9.40
CA ILE A 148 10.88 5.37 -9.11
C ILE A 148 11.29 4.06 -9.78
N GLN A 149 12.51 3.99 -10.28
CA GLN A 149 13.08 2.83 -10.95
C GLN A 149 14.49 2.55 -10.42
N VAL A 150 14.84 1.27 -10.38
CA VAL A 150 16.20 0.79 -10.22
C VAL A 150 16.57 -0.06 -11.44
N PHE A 151 17.81 0.08 -11.88
CA PHE A 151 18.40 -0.70 -12.95
C PHE A 151 19.58 -1.48 -12.37
N GLY A 152 19.67 -2.76 -12.71
CA GLY A 152 20.76 -3.65 -12.30
C GLY A 152 21.62 -4.06 -13.48
N ARG A 153 22.10 -5.31 -13.44
CA ARG A 153 22.88 -5.92 -14.51
C ARG A 153 21.97 -6.31 -15.68
N HIS A 154 22.55 -6.45 -16.87
CA HIS A 154 21.84 -6.90 -18.06
C HIS A 154 20.58 -6.05 -18.36
N GLN A 155 19.39 -6.64 -18.25
CA GLN A 155 18.10 -5.98 -18.46
C GLN A 155 17.26 -5.92 -17.18
N ASP A 156 17.86 -6.24 -16.03
CA ASP A 156 17.16 -6.28 -14.75
C ASP A 156 16.74 -4.87 -14.34
N ARG A 157 15.45 -4.72 -14.08
CA ARG A 157 14.84 -3.45 -13.72
C ARG A 157 13.64 -3.72 -12.84
N GLU A 158 13.55 -2.95 -11.77
CA GLU A 158 12.38 -2.91 -10.92
C GLU A 158 11.88 -1.48 -10.83
N GLU A 159 10.58 -1.32 -10.67
CA GLU A 159 9.94 -0.02 -10.70
C GLU A 159 8.73 0.04 -9.79
N TYR A 160 8.45 1.23 -9.28
CA TYR A 160 7.31 1.47 -8.43
C TYR A 160 6.70 2.82 -8.74
N ARG A 161 5.38 2.82 -8.99
CA ARG A 161 4.60 4.04 -9.18
C ARG A 161 3.91 4.39 -7.89
N GLN A 162 4.20 5.58 -7.37
CA GLN A 162 3.68 6.05 -6.10
C GLN A 162 2.15 6.16 -6.17
N GLN A 163 1.50 5.45 -5.24
CA GLN A 163 0.04 5.45 -5.11
C GLN A 163 -0.43 6.26 -3.91
N TYR A 164 0.37 6.30 -2.83
CA TYR A 164 0.01 6.99 -1.60
C TYR A 164 1.25 7.31 -0.76
N GLY A 165 1.14 8.31 0.11
CA GLY A 165 2.26 8.72 0.97
C GLY A 165 3.37 9.48 0.24
N ALA A 166 4.49 9.69 0.94
CA ALA A 166 5.62 10.49 0.46
C ALA A 166 6.91 9.70 0.31
N ASP A 167 6.90 8.41 0.69
CA ASP A 167 8.02 7.49 0.58
C ASP A 167 7.65 6.35 -0.37
N ALA A 168 8.59 5.98 -1.23
CA ALA A 168 8.46 4.88 -2.18
C ALA A 168 9.78 4.12 -2.28
N HIS A 169 9.71 2.83 -2.59
CA HIS A 169 10.88 2.03 -2.94
C HIS A 169 10.53 1.01 -4.01
N THR A 170 11.53 0.63 -4.80
CA THR A 170 11.41 -0.49 -5.75
C THR A 170 11.67 -1.81 -5.04
N ALA A 171 11.25 -2.91 -5.68
CA ALA A 171 11.86 -4.20 -5.38
C ALA A 171 13.37 -4.20 -5.70
N MET A 172 14.06 -5.24 -5.23
CA MET A 172 15.51 -5.37 -5.40
C MET A 172 15.89 -5.88 -6.78
N VAL A 173 17.07 -5.46 -7.24
CA VAL A 173 17.83 -6.07 -8.34
C VAL A 173 19.11 -6.71 -7.80
N GLY A 174 19.51 -7.83 -8.40
CA GLY A 174 20.78 -8.49 -8.09
C GLY A 174 21.96 -7.75 -8.70
N VAL A 175 23.00 -7.49 -7.90
CA VAL A 175 24.23 -6.80 -8.35
C VAL A 175 25.45 -7.30 -7.60
N ARG A 176 26.60 -7.39 -8.25
CA ARG A 176 27.83 -7.82 -7.55
C ARG A 176 28.38 -6.73 -6.64
N ASP A 177 28.20 -5.48 -7.04
CA ASP A 177 28.66 -4.30 -6.33
C ASP A 177 27.74 -3.11 -6.65
N ALA A 178 27.79 -2.09 -5.80
CA ALA A 178 26.96 -0.90 -5.91
C ALA A 178 27.08 -0.17 -7.27
N GLY A 179 28.24 -0.27 -7.95
CA GLY A 179 28.50 0.41 -9.22
C GLY A 179 27.72 -0.16 -10.40
N GLN A 180 27.12 -1.34 -10.25
CA GLN A 180 26.30 -1.98 -11.27
C GLN A 180 24.83 -1.55 -11.21
N ALA A 181 24.44 -0.80 -10.17
CA ALA A 181 23.07 -0.33 -10.00
C ALA A 181 22.94 1.16 -10.31
N ARG A 182 21.76 1.56 -10.80
CA ARG A 182 21.38 2.97 -10.98
C ARG A 182 19.95 3.18 -10.48
N ALA A 183 19.69 4.33 -9.86
CA ALA A 183 18.36 4.72 -9.40
C ALA A 183 17.93 6.04 -10.05
N CYS A 184 16.72 6.08 -10.60
CA CYS A 184 16.13 7.29 -11.16
C CYS A 184 14.64 7.37 -10.84
N ALA A 185 14.14 8.59 -10.64
CA ALA A 185 12.72 8.87 -10.51
C ALA A 185 12.22 9.79 -11.62
N LEU A 186 11.03 9.51 -12.13
CA LEU A 186 10.23 10.43 -12.93
C LEU A 186 9.23 11.10 -12.00
N VAL A 187 9.41 12.39 -11.84
CA VAL A 187 8.58 13.23 -11.02
C VAL A 187 7.47 13.79 -11.90
N ALA A 188 6.22 13.40 -11.63
CA ALA A 188 5.07 13.65 -12.49
C ALA A 188 5.01 15.12 -12.90
N SER A 189 4.95 15.38 -14.22
CA SER A 189 4.93 16.70 -14.85
C SER A 189 6.12 17.65 -14.57
N ARG A 190 7.11 17.22 -13.77
CA ARG A 190 8.22 18.08 -13.32
C ARG A 190 9.55 17.71 -13.99
N GLY A 191 9.88 16.42 -14.10
CA GLY A 191 11.11 15.99 -14.77
C GLY A 191 11.64 14.65 -14.27
N THR A 192 12.92 14.40 -14.52
CA THR A 192 13.61 13.18 -14.07
C THR A 192 14.80 13.54 -13.20
N VAL A 193 14.99 12.80 -12.11
CA VAL A 193 16.15 12.92 -11.23
C VAL A 193 16.77 11.55 -11.02
N CYS A 194 18.10 11.48 -11.10
CA CYS A 194 18.85 10.24 -10.89
C CYS A 194 19.82 10.40 -9.72
N ALA A 195 20.06 9.31 -9.02
CA ALA A 195 21.08 9.26 -7.97
C ALA A 195 22.47 9.18 -8.60
N THR A 196 23.16 10.32 -8.66
CA THR A 196 24.50 10.46 -9.26
C THR A 196 25.55 11.00 -8.30
N THR A 197 25.13 11.50 -7.14
CA THR A 197 26.01 12.09 -6.13
C THR A 197 26.36 11.04 -5.09
N PRO A 198 27.65 10.71 -4.85
CA PRO A 198 28.05 9.83 -3.76
C PRO A 198 27.46 10.26 -2.43
N ALA A 199 26.86 9.32 -1.71
CA ALA A 199 26.44 9.58 -0.35
C ALA A 199 27.68 9.83 0.51
N SER A 200 27.65 10.87 1.35
CA SER A 200 28.73 11.10 2.29
C SER A 200 28.77 9.92 3.27
N PRO A 201 29.93 9.28 3.49
CA PRO A 201 30.03 8.22 4.50
C PRO A 201 29.57 8.80 5.83
N GLY A 202 28.53 8.21 6.43
CA GLY A 202 28.15 8.57 7.80
C GLY A 202 29.35 8.40 8.74
N PRO A 203 29.36 9.06 9.91
CA PRO A 203 30.48 9.03 10.84
C PRO A 203 30.91 7.63 11.35
N GLY A 204 30.17 6.56 11.02
CA GLY A 204 30.51 5.17 11.32
C GLY A 204 31.52 4.49 10.38
N HIS A 205 31.84 5.10 9.23
CA HIS A 205 32.84 4.59 8.29
C HIS A 205 33.99 5.59 8.18
N SER A 206 34.51 6.05 9.32
CA SER A 206 35.77 6.78 9.32
C SER A 206 36.83 5.84 8.76
N ALA A 207 37.22 6.11 7.51
CA ALA A 207 38.32 5.48 6.82
C ALA A 207 39.48 5.39 7.81
N VAL A 208 39.87 4.16 8.15
CA VAL A 208 41.16 3.91 8.78
C VAL A 208 42.20 4.35 7.76
N SER A 209 42.59 5.61 7.83
CA SER A 209 43.77 6.12 7.16
C SER A 209 44.96 5.50 7.87
N THR A 210 45.32 4.28 7.48
CA THR A 210 46.62 3.72 7.77
C THR A 210 47.64 4.55 7.00
N ALA A 211 48.11 5.64 7.60
CA ALA A 211 49.30 6.33 7.11
C ALA A 211 50.47 5.32 7.11
N PRO A 212 51.25 5.22 6.02
CA PRO A 212 52.43 4.37 6.01
C PRO A 212 53.42 4.91 7.05
N ARG A 213 53.80 4.05 8.00
CA ARG A 213 54.84 4.31 8.98
C ARG A 213 56.15 4.47 8.21
N GLY A 214 56.62 5.71 8.06
CA GLY A 214 57.89 6.01 7.40
C GLY A 214 59.06 5.28 8.07
N PRO A 215 60.13 4.94 7.35
CA PRO A 215 61.28 4.25 7.92
C PRO A 215 61.96 5.14 8.95
N GLY A 216 62.03 4.66 10.20
CA GLY A 216 62.77 5.29 11.28
C GLY A 216 64.25 5.39 10.90
N GLY A 217 64.78 6.61 10.92
CA GLY A 217 66.18 6.89 10.68
C GLY A 217 66.98 6.97 11.98
N ARG A 218 68.15 6.30 11.92
CA ARG A 218 69.33 6.31 12.81
C ARG A 218 69.30 5.38 14.02
#